data_AF-A0A1F3YBG1-F1
#
_entry.id   AF-A0A1F3YBG1-F1
#
_cell.length_a   1.000
_cell.length_b   1.000
_cell.length_c   1.000
_cell.angle_alpha   90.00
_cell.angle_beta   90.00
_cell.angle_gamma   90.00
#
_symmetry.space_group_name_H-M   'P 1'
#
loop_
_entity.id
_entity.type
_entity.pdbx_description
1 polymer ?
#
loop_
_entity_poly.entity_id
_entity_poly.type
_entity_poly.pdbx_seq_one_letter_code
_entity_poly.pdbx_strand_id
1 'polypeptide(L)'
;MGHRIWLAKASIFVALLFFGAACATMSSTSSAKKPLTKTERARLLVEVANGALLEGDPIGALQDLAKAEAEDPKLPEIYHSKALAYHAKRDLKRALVEARHAVKLFPPYAEANNTLGKLLIDAGQYEEAVSPLLVAADNPLFRDAYKALTNLGILYYRRGQLEQSLRYLNRAIESEPQVACIAYYYRGHLRLKGARFKDAARDYDLATRKYCGGFADAHLALGIAYEQSRQFDLARKKFLEIQQRYPDTRIAEQAMSHLRYLP
;
A
#
# COMPACT_ATOMS: atom_id res chain seq x y z
N MET A 1 62.42 -27.10 -33.36
CA MET A 1 62.86 -28.24 -32.52
C MET A 1 61.70 -29.20 -32.36
N GLY A 2 61.89 -30.47 -32.71
CA GLY A 2 61.08 -31.58 -32.18
C GLY A 2 59.92 -32.11 -33.03
N HIS A 3 60.25 -32.78 -34.15
CA HIS A 3 59.38 -33.74 -34.83
C HIS A 3 58.94 -34.89 -33.92
N ARG A 4 57.73 -35.44 -34.13
CA ARG A 4 57.55 -36.88 -34.41
C ARG A 4 56.19 -37.23 -35.00
N ILE A 5 56.28 -38.05 -36.04
CA ILE A 5 55.27 -38.60 -36.96
C ILE A 5 54.72 -39.90 -36.37
N TRP A 6 53.43 -40.20 -36.57
CA TRP A 6 53.05 -41.54 -37.06
C TRP A 6 51.70 -41.54 -37.81
N LEU A 7 51.78 -42.03 -39.06
CA LEU A 7 50.68 -42.37 -39.95
C LEU A 7 50.19 -43.79 -39.64
N ALA A 8 48.89 -44.03 -39.61
CA ALA A 8 48.35 -45.36 -39.87
C ALA A 8 47.01 -45.27 -40.60
N LYS A 9 47.00 -45.90 -41.78
CA LYS A 9 45.91 -46.05 -42.74
C LYS A 9 44.80 -46.94 -42.16
N ALA A 10 43.53 -46.70 -42.54
CA ALA A 10 42.65 -47.78 -43.04
C ALA A 10 41.25 -47.27 -43.46
N SER A 11 40.91 -47.62 -44.69
CA SER A 11 39.61 -48.15 -45.13
C SER A 11 38.42 -47.19 -45.31
N ILE A 12 38.25 -46.87 -46.59
CA ILE A 12 37.01 -46.58 -47.30
C ILE A 12 35.90 -47.56 -46.88
N PHE A 13 34.75 -47.03 -46.47
CA PHE A 13 33.45 -47.69 -46.64
C PHE A 13 32.48 -46.70 -47.26
N VAL A 14 32.19 -46.93 -48.55
CA VAL A 14 31.10 -46.30 -49.28
C VAL A 14 29.81 -46.94 -48.78
N ALA A 15 28.97 -46.16 -48.10
CA ALA A 15 27.59 -46.52 -47.83
C ALA A 15 26.68 -45.57 -48.62
N LEU A 16 26.35 -45.99 -49.84
CA LEU A 16 25.17 -45.53 -50.57
C LEU A 16 23.94 -45.87 -49.73
N LEU A 17 23.28 -44.86 -49.16
CA LEU A 17 21.88 -44.98 -48.77
C LEU A 17 21.06 -43.85 -49.38
N PHE A 18 20.11 -44.31 -50.17
CA PHE A 18 19.17 -43.60 -50.98
C PHE A 18 18.32 -42.60 -50.19
N PHE A 19 18.09 -41.47 -50.87
CA PHE A 19 16.96 -40.55 -50.76
C PHE A 19 15.73 -41.10 -50.00
N GLY A 20 15.43 -40.45 -48.87
CA GLY A 20 14.12 -40.44 -48.25
C GLY A 20 13.84 -39.02 -47.77
N ALA A 21 13.21 -38.20 -48.61
CA ALA A 21 12.74 -36.87 -48.25
C ALA A 21 11.60 -36.99 -47.22
N ALA A 22 11.96 -37.09 -45.94
CA ALA A 22 11.03 -36.82 -44.86
C ALA A 22 11.06 -35.31 -44.60
N CYS A 23 10.18 -34.60 -45.31
CA CYS A 23 9.74 -33.27 -44.91
C CYS A 23 9.04 -33.46 -43.55
N ALA A 24 9.81 -33.41 -42.47
CA ALA A 24 9.27 -33.29 -41.13
C ALA A 24 8.66 -31.91 -41.06
N THR A 25 7.37 -31.82 -41.39
CA THR A 25 6.54 -30.71 -40.98
C THR A 25 6.75 -30.56 -39.48
N MET A 26 7.50 -29.53 -39.08
CA MET A 26 7.37 -28.98 -37.75
C MET A 26 5.91 -28.55 -37.65
N SER A 27 5.07 -29.46 -37.17
CA SER A 27 3.75 -29.10 -36.69
C SER A 27 4.01 -28.13 -35.56
N SER A 28 3.87 -26.84 -35.88
CA SER A 28 3.65 -25.81 -34.90
C SER A 28 2.38 -26.22 -34.17
N THR A 29 2.54 -26.98 -33.10
CA THR A 29 1.54 -27.06 -32.05
C THR A 29 1.47 -25.65 -31.47
N SER A 30 0.72 -24.76 -32.13
CA SER A 30 0.22 -23.58 -31.46
C SER A 30 -0.59 -24.14 -30.30
N SER A 31 -0.07 -24.07 -29.08
CA SER A 31 -0.86 -24.38 -27.91
C SER A 31 -1.99 -23.36 -27.91
N ALA A 32 -3.16 -23.77 -28.41
CA ALA A 32 -4.34 -22.94 -28.40
C ALA A 32 -4.57 -22.59 -26.92
N LYS A 33 -4.32 -21.33 -26.55
CA LYS A 33 -4.48 -20.88 -25.16
C LYS A 33 -5.91 -21.22 -24.75
N LYS A 34 -6.05 -22.04 -23.71
CA LYS A 34 -7.35 -22.45 -23.18
C LYS A 34 -8.18 -21.19 -22.90
N PRO A 35 -9.47 -21.15 -23.28
CA PRO A 35 -10.31 -19.98 -23.01
C PRO A 35 -10.39 -19.73 -21.49
N LEU A 36 -10.33 -18.46 -21.11
CA LEU A 36 -10.42 -18.04 -19.71
C LEU A 36 -11.75 -18.48 -19.08
N THR A 37 -11.70 -18.89 -17.82
CA THR A 37 -12.89 -19.10 -16.98
C THR A 37 -13.57 -17.78 -16.63
N LYS A 38 -14.81 -17.84 -16.16
CA LYS A 38 -15.56 -16.66 -15.68
C LYS A 38 -14.79 -15.93 -14.56
N THR A 39 -14.30 -16.68 -13.56
CA THR A 39 -13.52 -16.11 -12.45
C THR A 39 -12.20 -15.50 -12.91
N GLU A 40 -11.49 -16.11 -13.88
CA GLU A 40 -10.28 -15.50 -14.45
C GLU A 40 -10.59 -14.19 -15.18
N ARG A 41 -11.69 -14.14 -15.96
CA ARG A 41 -12.15 -12.88 -16.58
C ARG A 41 -12.51 -11.83 -15.53
N ALA A 42 -13.25 -12.21 -14.49
CA ALA A 42 -13.62 -11.33 -13.39
C ALA A 42 -12.39 -10.74 -12.71
N ARG A 43 -11.36 -11.55 -12.42
CA ARG A 43 -10.09 -11.08 -11.84
C ARG A 43 -9.37 -10.09 -12.75
N LEU A 44 -9.30 -10.36 -14.05
CA LEU A 44 -8.69 -9.40 -14.99
C LEU A 44 -9.43 -8.05 -14.99
N LEU A 45 -10.76 -8.07 -14.94
CA LEU A 45 -11.56 -6.85 -14.84
C LEU A 45 -11.34 -6.11 -13.51
N VAL A 46 -11.13 -6.85 -12.41
CA VAL A 46 -10.73 -6.26 -11.11
C VAL A 46 -9.35 -5.59 -11.22
N GLU A 47 -8.38 -6.22 -11.88
CA GLU A 47 -7.05 -5.60 -12.07
C GLU A 47 -7.12 -4.33 -12.89
N VAL A 48 -7.94 -4.30 -13.95
CA VAL A 48 -8.19 -3.08 -14.74
C VAL A 48 -8.83 -2.00 -13.86
N ALA A 49 -9.84 -2.35 -13.06
CA ALA A 49 -10.49 -1.41 -12.15
C ALA A 49 -9.50 -0.86 -11.09
N ASN A 50 -8.59 -1.70 -10.59
CA ASN A 50 -7.54 -1.27 -9.67
C ASN A 50 -6.56 -0.30 -10.34
N GLY A 51 -6.22 -0.52 -11.60
CA GLY A 51 -5.48 0.45 -12.42
C GLY A 51 -6.19 1.80 -12.50
N ALA A 52 -7.48 1.81 -12.83
CA ALA A 52 -8.29 3.03 -12.87
C ALA A 52 -8.34 3.75 -11.50
N LEU A 53 -8.39 3.00 -10.39
CA LEU A 53 -8.32 3.59 -9.04
C LEU A 53 -6.97 4.27 -8.77
N LEU A 54 -5.87 3.68 -9.23
CA LEU A 54 -4.53 4.28 -9.10
C LEU A 54 -4.39 5.57 -9.92
N GLU A 55 -5.07 5.65 -11.06
CA GLU A 55 -5.16 6.84 -11.89
C GLU A 55 -6.13 7.91 -11.35
N GLY A 56 -6.87 7.58 -10.29
CA GLY A 56 -7.85 8.49 -9.69
C GLY A 56 -9.21 8.53 -10.39
N ASP A 57 -9.54 7.50 -11.17
CA ASP A 57 -10.86 7.31 -11.79
C ASP A 57 -11.70 6.24 -11.05
N PRO A 58 -12.36 6.60 -9.94
CA PRO A 58 -13.24 5.68 -9.25
C PRO A 58 -14.55 5.41 -10.01
N ILE A 59 -14.89 6.19 -11.05
CA ILE A 59 -16.12 5.98 -11.82
C ILE A 59 -15.88 4.87 -12.85
N GLY A 60 -14.80 4.95 -13.63
CA GLY A 60 -14.38 3.89 -14.55
C GLY A 60 -14.13 2.57 -13.81
N ALA A 61 -13.46 2.63 -12.65
CA ALA A 61 -13.28 1.46 -11.80
C ALA A 61 -14.61 0.77 -11.44
N LEU A 62 -15.64 1.53 -11.03
CA LEU A 62 -16.95 0.96 -10.71
C LEU A 62 -17.65 0.34 -11.93
N GLN A 63 -17.45 0.89 -13.13
CA GLN A 63 -18.00 0.31 -14.36
C GLN A 63 -17.36 -1.04 -14.69
N ASP A 64 -16.04 -1.17 -14.56
CA ASP A 64 -15.35 -2.44 -14.78
C ASP A 64 -15.64 -3.46 -13.68
N LEU A 65 -15.79 -3.02 -12.44
CA LEU A 65 -16.23 -3.88 -11.33
C LEU A 65 -17.65 -4.41 -11.51
N ALA A 66 -18.55 -3.65 -12.14
CA ALA A 66 -19.88 -4.14 -12.49
C ALA A 66 -19.81 -5.24 -13.56
N LYS A 67 -18.90 -5.13 -14.54
CA LYS A 67 -18.64 -6.21 -15.51
C LYS A 67 -18.02 -7.43 -14.83
N ALA A 68 -17.08 -7.22 -13.90
CA ALA A 68 -16.46 -8.31 -13.14
C ALA A 68 -17.51 -9.08 -12.32
N GLU A 69 -18.44 -8.37 -11.68
CA GLU A 69 -19.53 -8.95 -10.90
C GLU A 69 -20.50 -9.77 -11.76
N ALA A 70 -20.75 -9.35 -12.99
CA ALA A 70 -21.56 -10.10 -13.94
C ALA A 70 -20.89 -11.44 -14.36
N GLU A 71 -19.55 -11.49 -14.36
CA GLU A 71 -18.80 -12.72 -14.60
C GLU A 71 -18.77 -13.64 -13.37
N ASP A 72 -18.43 -13.10 -12.20
CA ASP A 72 -18.37 -13.85 -10.94
C ASP A 72 -18.81 -12.99 -9.73
N PRO A 73 -20.08 -13.07 -9.31
CA PRO A 73 -20.60 -12.27 -8.20
C PRO A 73 -20.13 -12.75 -6.82
N LYS A 74 -19.36 -13.84 -6.72
CA LYS A 74 -18.85 -14.38 -5.45
C LYS A 74 -17.37 -14.06 -5.22
N LEU A 75 -16.73 -13.35 -6.15
CA LEU A 75 -15.33 -12.96 -6.04
C LEU A 75 -15.16 -11.78 -5.04
N PRO A 76 -14.56 -11.99 -3.86
CA PRO A 76 -14.47 -10.96 -2.82
C PRO A 76 -13.64 -9.72 -3.24
N GLU A 77 -12.67 -9.89 -4.14
CA GLU A 77 -11.80 -8.84 -4.67
C GLU A 77 -12.61 -7.73 -5.37
N ILE A 78 -13.75 -8.07 -5.97
CA ILE A 78 -14.66 -7.10 -6.61
C ILE A 78 -15.18 -6.13 -5.55
N TYR A 79 -15.74 -6.67 -4.48
CA TYR A 79 -16.39 -5.88 -3.42
C TYR A 79 -15.36 -5.09 -2.61
N HIS A 80 -14.16 -5.64 -2.40
CA HIS A 80 -13.05 -4.89 -1.83
C HIS A 80 -12.70 -3.67 -2.69
N SER A 81 -12.57 -3.86 -4.01
CA SER A 81 -12.21 -2.78 -4.94
C SER A 81 -13.35 -1.75 -5.08
N LYS A 82 -14.62 -2.18 -5.03
CA LYS A 82 -15.78 -1.27 -4.95
C LYS A 82 -15.75 -0.44 -3.68
N ALA A 83 -15.36 -1.02 -2.54
CA ALA A 83 -15.24 -0.29 -1.29
C ALA A 83 -14.20 0.84 -1.39
N LEU A 84 -13.04 0.56 -1.99
CA LEU A 84 -12.01 1.56 -2.26
C LEU A 84 -12.52 2.65 -3.22
N ALA A 85 -13.22 2.27 -4.29
CA ALA A 85 -13.79 3.21 -5.26
C ALA A 85 -14.82 4.15 -4.61
N TYR A 86 -15.74 3.62 -3.80
CA TYR A 86 -16.71 4.44 -3.07
C TYR A 86 -16.05 5.33 -2.01
N HIS A 87 -15.01 4.85 -1.34
CA HIS A 87 -14.25 5.67 -0.40
C HIS A 87 -13.54 6.84 -1.09
N ALA A 88 -12.94 6.61 -2.27
CA ALA A 88 -12.35 7.66 -3.10
C ALA A 88 -13.38 8.71 -3.53
N LYS A 89 -14.63 8.29 -3.78
CA LYS A 89 -15.78 9.18 -4.03
C LYS A 89 -16.35 9.86 -2.79
N ARG A 90 -15.74 9.64 -1.61
CA ARG A 90 -16.22 10.10 -0.30
C ARG A 90 -17.61 9.58 0.08
N ASP A 91 -18.05 8.48 -0.53
CA ASP A 91 -19.28 7.79 -0.16
C ASP A 91 -18.99 6.70 0.86
N LEU A 92 -18.83 7.13 2.12
CA LEU A 92 -18.48 6.25 3.23
C LEU A 92 -19.54 5.17 3.47
N LYS A 93 -20.82 5.48 3.23
CA LYS A 93 -21.93 4.55 3.45
C LYS A 93 -21.84 3.37 2.48
N ARG A 94 -21.69 3.62 1.17
CA ARG A 94 -21.54 2.54 0.19
C ARG A 94 -20.21 1.81 0.36
N ALA A 95 -19.12 2.52 0.67
CA ALA A 95 -17.84 1.89 0.93
C ALA A 95 -17.92 0.83 2.05
N LEU A 96 -18.59 1.14 3.15
CA LEU A 96 -18.81 0.20 4.26
C LEU A 96 -19.63 -1.02 3.85
N VAL A 97 -20.68 -0.85 3.04
CA VAL A 97 -21.50 -1.97 2.55
C VAL A 97 -20.66 -2.94 1.74
N GLU A 98 -19.89 -2.44 0.79
CA GLU A 98 -19.06 -3.28 -0.08
C GLU A 98 -17.90 -3.94 0.68
N ALA A 99 -17.27 -3.23 1.63
CA ALA A 99 -16.21 -3.80 2.46
C ALA A 99 -16.72 -4.94 3.34
N ARG A 100 -17.90 -4.76 3.96
CA ARG A 100 -18.56 -5.83 4.74
C ARG A 100 -18.93 -7.01 3.84
N HIS A 101 -19.34 -6.77 2.61
CA HIS A 101 -19.64 -7.83 1.66
C HIS A 101 -18.39 -8.64 1.28
N ALA A 102 -17.27 -7.98 1.00
CA ALA A 102 -15.99 -8.65 0.72
C ALA A 102 -15.56 -9.57 1.88
N VAL A 103 -15.62 -9.07 3.12
CA VAL A 103 -15.29 -9.85 4.33
C VAL A 103 -16.30 -10.99 4.55
N LYS A 104 -17.58 -10.80 4.22
CA LYS A 104 -18.58 -11.88 4.31
C LYS A 104 -18.30 -13.02 3.34
N LEU A 105 -17.86 -12.71 2.12
CA LEU A 105 -17.54 -13.72 1.09
C LEU A 105 -16.26 -14.48 1.42
N PHE A 106 -15.25 -13.79 1.94
CA PHE A 106 -14.01 -14.42 2.39
C PHE A 106 -13.52 -13.80 3.71
N PRO A 107 -13.93 -14.35 4.87
CA PRO A 107 -13.59 -13.78 6.18
C PRO A 107 -12.09 -13.58 6.46
N PRO A 108 -11.17 -14.45 6.01
CA PRO A 108 -9.73 -14.26 6.17
C PRO A 108 -9.08 -13.22 5.25
N TYR A 109 -9.85 -12.53 4.38
CA TYR A 109 -9.31 -11.59 3.40
C TYR A 109 -8.68 -10.37 4.08
N ALA A 110 -7.36 -10.35 4.24
CA ALA A 110 -6.67 -9.35 5.05
C ALA A 110 -6.80 -7.93 4.50
N GLU A 111 -6.70 -7.76 3.17
CA GLU A 111 -6.86 -6.48 2.49
C GLU A 111 -8.26 -5.89 2.77
N ALA A 112 -9.31 -6.69 2.59
CA ALA A 112 -10.68 -6.25 2.84
C ALA A 112 -10.95 -5.98 4.32
N ASN A 113 -10.37 -6.77 5.23
CA ASN A 113 -10.47 -6.54 6.67
C ASN A 113 -9.77 -5.25 7.11
N ASN A 114 -8.58 -4.96 6.58
CA ASN A 114 -7.89 -3.68 6.80
C ASN A 114 -8.70 -2.50 6.26
N THR A 115 -9.25 -2.63 5.04
CA THR A 115 -10.12 -1.61 4.42
C THR A 115 -11.37 -1.38 5.25
N LEU A 116 -12.08 -2.44 5.67
CA LEU A 116 -13.25 -2.35 6.54
C LEU A 116 -12.90 -1.65 7.85
N GLY A 117 -11.83 -2.07 8.53
CA GLY A 117 -11.36 -1.47 9.76
C GLY A 117 -11.08 0.03 9.64
N LYS A 118 -10.41 0.45 8.56
CA LYS A 118 -10.16 1.87 8.26
C LYS A 118 -11.48 2.63 8.05
N LEU A 119 -12.40 2.10 7.26
CA LEU A 119 -13.69 2.74 7.00
C LEU A 119 -14.53 2.88 8.27
N LEU A 120 -14.48 1.89 9.17
CA LEU A 120 -15.14 1.95 10.46
C LEU A 120 -14.53 3.03 11.37
N ILE A 121 -13.21 3.20 11.37
CA ILE A 121 -12.53 4.33 12.06
C ILE A 121 -12.99 5.67 11.48
N ASP A 122 -13.07 5.79 10.14
CA ASP A 122 -13.53 7.01 9.46
C ASP A 122 -15.00 7.31 9.79
N ALA A 123 -15.82 6.27 10.03
CA ALA A 123 -17.22 6.38 10.47
C ALA A 123 -17.39 6.58 11.99
N GLY A 124 -16.31 6.58 12.77
CA GLY A 124 -16.36 6.65 14.23
C GLY A 124 -16.85 5.37 14.93
N GLN A 125 -17.01 4.27 14.20
CA GLN A 125 -17.45 2.96 14.70
C GLN A 125 -16.25 2.16 15.24
N TYR A 126 -15.62 2.67 16.30
CA TYR A 126 -14.33 2.15 16.78
C TYR A 126 -14.41 0.73 17.34
N GLU A 127 -15.48 0.38 18.03
CA GLU A 127 -15.67 -0.95 18.61
C GLU A 127 -15.74 -2.04 17.53
N GLU A 128 -16.49 -1.79 16.45
CA GLU A 128 -16.59 -2.71 15.31
C GLU A 128 -15.28 -2.82 14.52
N ALA A 129 -14.46 -1.77 14.51
CA ALA A 129 -13.21 -1.74 13.75
C ALA A 129 -12.12 -2.67 14.30
N VAL A 130 -12.16 -3.03 15.58
CA VAL A 130 -11.09 -3.80 16.23
C VAL A 130 -10.91 -5.18 15.60
N SER A 131 -11.99 -5.95 15.45
CA SER A 131 -11.89 -7.34 14.99
C SER A 131 -11.35 -7.46 13.55
N PRO A 132 -11.87 -6.73 12.55
CA PRO A 132 -11.29 -6.75 11.19
C PRO A 132 -9.81 -6.35 11.18
N LEU A 133 -9.43 -5.32 11.95
CA LEU A 133 -8.03 -4.89 11.97
C LEU A 133 -7.10 -5.92 12.61
N LEU A 134 -7.55 -6.65 13.63
CA LEU A 134 -6.76 -7.76 14.20
C LEU A 134 -6.60 -8.90 13.19
N VAL A 135 -7.66 -9.28 12.48
CA VAL A 135 -7.59 -10.29 11.41
C VAL A 135 -6.56 -9.91 10.36
N ALA A 136 -6.54 -8.65 9.93
CA ALA A 136 -5.55 -8.17 8.96
C ALA A 136 -4.14 -8.11 9.55
N ALA A 137 -3.98 -7.60 10.78
CA ALA A 137 -2.69 -7.41 11.43
C ALA A 137 -1.98 -8.73 11.79
N ASP A 138 -2.75 -9.79 12.07
CA ASP A 138 -2.23 -11.10 12.47
C ASP A 138 -2.11 -12.08 11.28
N ASN A 139 -2.47 -11.66 10.06
CA ASN A 139 -2.32 -12.49 8.86
C ASN A 139 -0.87 -12.46 8.33
N PRO A 140 -0.13 -13.58 8.38
CA PRO A 140 1.29 -13.62 7.98
C PRO A 140 1.52 -13.46 6.47
N LEU A 141 0.47 -13.62 5.64
CA LEU A 141 0.56 -13.46 4.19
C LEU A 141 0.25 -12.02 3.74
N PHE A 142 -0.25 -11.18 4.65
CA PHE A 142 -0.57 -9.80 4.33
C PHE A 142 0.67 -8.92 4.44
N ARG A 143 1.31 -8.64 3.30
CA ARG A 143 2.54 -7.82 3.24
C ARG A 143 2.39 -6.43 3.84
N ASP A 144 1.16 -5.91 3.83
CA ASP A 144 0.81 -4.59 4.33
C ASP A 144 0.23 -4.63 5.77
N ALA A 145 0.49 -5.69 6.55
CA ALA A 145 0.00 -5.82 7.92
C ALA A 145 0.35 -4.63 8.83
N TYR A 146 1.47 -3.94 8.59
CA TYR A 146 1.83 -2.70 9.29
C TYR A 146 0.77 -1.59 9.13
N LYS A 147 0.00 -1.56 8.03
CA LYS A 147 -1.11 -0.61 7.82
C LYS A 147 -2.26 -0.92 8.78
N ALA A 148 -2.59 -2.20 8.97
CA ALA A 148 -3.60 -2.62 9.94
C ALA A 148 -3.17 -2.32 11.39
N LEU A 149 -1.90 -2.57 11.72
CA LEU A 149 -1.30 -2.18 13.00
C LEU A 149 -1.36 -0.66 13.21
N THR A 150 -1.06 0.12 12.17
CA THR A 150 -1.16 1.59 12.21
C THR A 150 -2.61 2.02 12.46
N ASN A 151 -3.59 1.41 11.77
CA ASN A 151 -5.00 1.70 11.97
C ASN A 151 -5.48 1.35 13.39
N LEU A 152 -5.01 0.24 13.99
CA LEU A 152 -5.26 -0.05 15.41
C LEU A 152 -4.67 1.04 16.31
N GLY A 153 -3.44 1.48 16.02
CA GLY A 153 -2.80 2.60 16.71
C GLY A 153 -3.65 3.87 16.68
N ILE A 154 -4.18 4.23 15.51
CA ILE A 154 -5.06 5.41 15.31
C ILE A 154 -6.39 5.24 16.05
N LEU A 155 -7.01 4.06 15.96
CA LEU A 155 -8.25 3.73 16.65
C LEU A 155 -8.09 3.97 18.16
N TYR A 156 -7.06 3.39 18.76
CA TYR A 156 -6.81 3.55 20.19
C TYR A 156 -6.42 4.98 20.57
N TYR A 157 -5.70 5.69 19.70
CA TYR A 157 -5.41 7.12 19.89
C TYR A 157 -6.71 7.94 19.98
N ARG A 158 -7.65 7.71 19.05
CA ARG A 158 -8.95 8.41 19.01
C ARG A 158 -9.84 8.09 20.19
N ARG A 159 -9.75 6.87 20.75
CA ARG A 159 -10.44 6.47 21.99
C ARG A 159 -9.75 6.95 23.27
N GLY A 160 -8.63 7.68 23.17
CA GLY A 160 -7.85 8.12 24.33
C GLY A 160 -7.08 6.99 25.05
N GLN A 161 -7.03 5.79 24.48
CA GLN A 161 -6.32 4.63 25.03
C GLN A 161 -4.85 4.68 24.59
N LEU A 162 -4.10 5.61 25.17
CA LEU A 162 -2.78 6.03 24.68
C LEU A 162 -1.72 4.91 24.76
N GLU A 163 -1.76 4.07 25.79
CA GLU A 163 -0.84 2.94 25.93
C GLU A 163 -1.07 1.86 24.87
N GLN A 164 -2.34 1.49 24.62
CA GLN A 164 -2.71 0.60 23.52
C GLN A 164 -2.23 1.17 22.18
N SER A 165 -2.49 2.46 21.95
CA SER A 165 -2.06 3.15 20.75
C SER A 165 -0.54 3.04 20.54
N LEU A 166 0.23 3.37 21.58
CA LEU A 166 1.70 3.29 21.53
C LEU A 166 2.19 1.88 21.18
N ARG A 167 1.59 0.84 21.77
CA ARG A 167 1.96 -0.56 21.47
C ARG A 167 1.76 -0.92 20.00
N TYR A 168 0.61 -0.61 19.42
CA TYR A 168 0.33 -0.95 18.02
C TYR A 168 1.14 -0.10 17.03
N LEU A 169 1.36 1.18 17.34
CA LEU A 169 2.21 2.05 16.53
C LEU A 169 3.68 1.57 16.55
N ASN A 170 4.19 1.14 17.70
CA ASN A 170 5.53 0.56 17.80
C ASN A 170 5.65 -0.73 16.98
N ARG A 171 4.67 -1.65 17.08
CA ARG A 171 4.64 -2.87 16.25
C ARG A 171 4.64 -2.55 14.74
N ALA A 172 3.87 -1.55 14.30
CA ALA A 172 3.86 -1.12 12.90
C ALA A 172 5.24 -0.61 12.45
N ILE A 173 5.90 0.18 13.30
CA ILE A 173 7.23 0.74 13.04
C ILE A 173 8.31 -0.35 13.05
N GLU A 174 8.23 -1.30 13.97
CA GLU A 174 9.18 -2.43 14.06
C GLU A 174 9.06 -3.34 12.84
N SER A 175 7.83 -3.57 12.36
CA SER A 175 7.58 -4.38 11.16
C SER A 175 8.13 -3.72 9.90
N GLU A 176 7.87 -2.42 9.70
CA GLU A 176 8.17 -1.72 8.45
C GLU A 176 8.72 -0.30 8.69
N PRO A 177 9.94 -0.16 9.26
CA PRO A 177 10.47 1.11 9.75
C PRO A 177 10.70 2.16 8.66
N GLN A 178 10.80 1.74 7.39
CA GLN A 178 11.05 2.65 6.26
C GLN A 178 9.76 3.31 5.77
N VAL A 179 8.60 2.64 5.92
CA VAL A 179 7.32 3.02 5.29
C VAL A 179 6.18 3.25 6.28
N ALA A 180 6.39 3.01 7.58
CA ALA A 180 5.41 3.29 8.64
C ALA A 180 5.24 4.80 8.97
N CYS A 181 5.15 5.65 7.94
CA CYS A 181 5.10 7.11 8.04
C CYS A 181 3.99 7.61 8.98
N ILE A 182 2.79 7.06 8.81
CA ILE A 182 1.61 7.43 9.61
C ILE A 182 1.78 6.94 11.05
N ALA A 183 2.42 5.79 11.27
CA ALA A 183 2.66 5.29 12.63
C ALA A 183 3.63 6.20 13.40
N TYR A 184 4.72 6.65 12.77
CA TYR A 184 5.62 7.65 13.35
C TYR A 184 4.88 8.96 13.65
N TYR A 185 4.06 9.45 12.72
CA TYR A 185 3.26 10.67 12.92
C TYR A 185 2.36 10.58 14.15
N TYR A 186 1.58 9.50 14.30
CA TYR A 186 0.71 9.33 15.48
C TYR A 186 1.50 9.09 16.78
N ARG A 187 2.66 8.43 16.72
CA ARG A 187 3.53 8.28 17.90
C ARG A 187 4.16 9.60 18.31
N GLY A 188 4.49 10.46 17.35
CA GLY A 188 4.88 11.85 17.58
C GLY A 188 3.80 12.63 18.31
N HIS A 189 2.53 12.47 17.92
CA HIS A 189 1.38 13.09 18.61
C HIS A 189 1.21 12.60 20.04
N LEU A 190 1.41 11.30 20.31
CA LEU A 190 1.42 10.77 21.68
C LEU A 190 2.53 11.42 22.52
N ARG A 191 3.73 11.58 21.94
CA ARG A 191 4.87 12.22 22.61
C ARG A 191 4.65 13.71 22.86
N LEU A 192 4.03 14.43 21.92
CA LEU A 192 3.62 15.83 22.12
C LEU A 192 2.64 15.97 23.28
N LYS A 193 1.62 15.10 23.36
CA LYS A 193 0.67 15.08 24.49
C LYS A 193 1.36 14.86 25.84
N GLY A 194 2.42 14.07 25.86
CA GLY A 194 3.26 13.84 27.03
C GLY A 194 4.38 14.88 27.24
N ALA A 195 4.32 16.03 26.56
CA ALA A 195 5.34 17.09 26.60
C ALA A 195 6.78 16.66 26.23
N ARG A 196 6.94 15.51 25.55
CA ARG A 196 8.23 15.01 25.04
C ARG A 196 8.52 15.59 23.65
N PHE A 197 8.68 16.91 23.58
CA PHE A 197 8.77 17.66 22.32
C PHE A 197 9.93 17.21 21.41
N LYS A 198 11.11 16.94 21.99
CA LYS A 198 12.28 16.44 21.22
C LYS A 198 12.04 15.05 20.63
N ASP A 199 11.42 14.15 21.41
CA ASP A 199 11.08 12.81 20.91
C ASP A 199 10.00 12.86 19.82
N ALA A 200 9.05 13.79 19.94
CA ALA A 200 8.03 14.02 18.93
C ALA A 200 8.65 14.55 17.63
N ALA A 201 9.54 15.54 17.72
CA ALA A 201 10.28 16.06 16.57
C ALA A 201 11.07 14.95 15.86
N ARG A 202 11.71 14.03 16.60
CA ARG A 202 12.38 12.87 15.99
C ARG A 202 11.42 11.95 15.23
N ASP A 203 10.23 11.68 15.79
CA ASP A 203 9.23 10.86 15.11
C ASP A 203 8.66 11.56 13.87
N TYR A 204 8.38 12.87 13.94
CA TYR A 204 7.92 13.62 12.78
C TYR A 204 9.00 13.73 11.70
N ASP A 205 10.28 13.88 12.07
CA ASP A 205 11.39 13.80 11.13
C ASP A 205 11.37 12.45 10.38
N LEU A 206 11.27 11.34 11.11
CA LEU A 206 11.13 9.99 10.51
C LEU A 206 9.91 9.90 9.58
N ALA A 207 8.80 10.54 9.94
CA ALA A 207 7.59 10.63 9.12
C ALA A 207 7.70 11.56 7.89
N THR A 208 8.85 12.19 7.64
CA THR A 208 9.10 13.08 6.48
C THR A 208 10.31 12.65 5.63
N ARG A 209 10.95 11.52 5.94
CA ARG A 209 12.10 11.00 5.19
C ARG A 209 11.72 10.42 3.83
N LYS A 210 12.69 9.86 3.11
CA LYS A 210 12.63 9.43 1.69
C LYS A 210 11.27 8.89 1.20
N TYR A 211 10.69 7.88 1.86
CA TYR A 211 9.40 7.28 1.45
C TYR A 211 8.16 8.05 1.93
N CYS A 212 8.35 8.93 2.91
CA CYS A 212 7.30 9.71 3.57
C CYS A 212 7.33 11.20 3.21
N GLY A 213 8.23 11.61 2.31
CA GLY A 213 8.53 13.02 2.10
C GLY A 213 7.34 13.84 1.60
N GLY A 214 6.34 13.23 0.97
CA GLY A 214 5.12 13.92 0.55
C GLY A 214 4.14 14.27 1.68
N PHE A 215 4.37 13.81 2.91
CA PHE A 215 3.40 13.90 3.99
C PHE A 215 3.36 15.30 4.65
N ALA A 216 2.64 16.23 4.03
CA ALA A 216 2.58 17.64 4.43
C ALA A 216 2.21 17.84 5.92
N ASP A 217 1.24 17.09 6.46
CA ASP A 217 0.87 17.20 7.87
C ASP A 217 2.01 16.83 8.82
N ALA A 218 2.88 15.88 8.45
CA ALA A 218 4.06 15.54 9.24
C ALA A 218 5.14 16.64 9.18
N HIS A 219 5.29 17.33 8.05
CA HIS A 219 6.17 18.49 7.96
C HIS A 219 5.71 19.62 8.89
N LEU A 220 4.41 19.92 8.90
CA LEU A 220 3.85 20.94 9.80
C LEU A 220 4.03 20.55 11.27
N ALA A 221 3.70 19.29 11.62
CA ALA A 221 3.86 18.78 12.97
C ALA A 221 5.32 18.82 13.45
N LEU A 222 6.28 18.58 12.56
CA LEU A 222 7.72 18.73 12.85
C LEU A 222 8.08 20.19 13.18
N GLY A 223 7.62 21.15 12.37
CA GLY A 223 7.84 22.58 12.63
C GLY A 223 7.29 23.01 13.99
N ILE A 224 6.05 22.60 14.31
CA ILE A 224 5.41 22.86 15.60
C ILE A 224 6.19 22.20 16.75
N ALA A 225 6.68 20.97 16.57
CA ALA A 225 7.48 20.30 17.59
C ALA A 225 8.84 21.01 17.84
N TYR A 226 9.46 21.59 16.80
CA TYR A 226 10.66 22.43 16.96
C TYR A 226 10.36 23.71 17.73
N GLU A 227 9.25 24.39 17.41
CA GLU A 227 8.80 25.57 18.12
C GLU A 227 8.57 25.27 19.62
N GLN A 228 7.82 24.22 19.93
CA GLN A 228 7.53 23.81 21.31
C GLN A 228 8.78 23.35 22.08
N SER A 229 9.80 22.85 21.38
CA SER A 229 11.10 22.52 21.97
C SER A 229 12.09 23.69 22.00
N ARG A 230 11.65 24.91 21.65
CA ARG A 230 12.44 26.15 21.59
C ARG A 230 13.62 26.10 20.61
N GLN A 231 13.54 25.22 19.61
CA GLN A 231 14.50 25.12 18.51
C GLN A 231 14.05 26.05 17.37
N PHE A 232 14.00 27.36 17.63
CA PHE A 232 13.36 28.35 16.76
C PHE A 232 13.99 28.43 15.37
N ASP A 233 15.31 28.26 15.26
CA ASP A 233 15.99 28.24 13.95
C ASP A 233 15.53 27.07 13.08
N LEU A 234 15.38 25.88 13.69
CA LEU A 234 14.89 24.70 12.99
C LEU A 234 13.41 24.86 12.63
N ALA A 235 12.59 25.41 13.52
CA ALA A 235 11.18 25.70 13.27
C ALA A 235 11.03 26.67 12.09
N ARG A 236 11.77 27.79 12.10
CA ARG A 236 11.81 28.80 11.04
C ARG A 236 12.18 28.18 9.70
N LYS A 237 13.28 27.42 9.65
CA LYS A 237 13.69 26.71 8.44
C LYS A 237 12.60 25.76 7.94
N LYS A 238 11.95 25.03 8.85
CA LYS A 238 10.92 24.06 8.49
C LYS A 238 9.65 24.72 7.95
N PHE A 239 9.18 25.81 8.54
CA PHE A 239 8.02 26.54 8.03
C PHE A 239 8.27 27.18 6.66
N LEU A 240 9.47 27.70 6.43
CA LEU A 240 9.88 28.20 5.10
C LEU A 240 9.95 27.07 4.05
N GLU A 241 10.47 25.89 4.42
CA GLU A 241 10.47 24.71 3.55
C GLU A 241 9.05 24.31 3.15
N ILE A 242 8.09 24.36 4.08
CA ILE A 242 6.67 24.05 3.80
C ILE A 242 6.10 25.04 2.77
N GLN A 243 6.35 26.34 2.93
CA GLN A 243 5.89 27.36 1.99
C GLN A 243 6.44 27.13 0.57
N GLN A 244 7.69 26.70 0.46
CA GLN A 244 8.32 26.43 -0.84
C GLN A 244 7.78 25.14 -1.48
N ARG A 245 7.53 24.10 -0.68
CA ARG A 245 7.17 22.77 -1.18
C ARG A 245 5.67 22.57 -1.40
N TYR A 246 4.85 23.25 -0.61
CA TYR A 246 3.39 23.14 -0.63
C TYR A 246 2.73 24.52 -0.78
N PRO A 247 3.11 25.32 -1.80
CA PRO A 247 2.56 26.66 -1.97
C PRO A 247 1.03 26.62 -2.11
N ASP A 248 0.37 27.69 -1.67
CA ASP A 248 -1.09 27.88 -1.78
C ASP A 248 -1.95 26.79 -1.11
N THR A 249 -1.37 26.11 -0.12
CA THR A 249 -2.09 25.13 0.70
C THR A 249 -2.40 25.68 2.09
N ARG A 250 -3.48 25.18 2.71
CA ARG A 250 -3.81 25.44 4.13
C ARG A 250 -2.63 25.11 5.07
N ILE A 251 -1.83 24.11 4.72
CA ILE A 251 -0.65 23.73 5.51
C ILE A 251 0.44 24.81 5.47
N ALA A 252 0.66 25.42 4.31
CA ALA A 252 1.57 26.56 4.16
C ALA A 252 1.05 27.80 4.89
N GLU A 253 -0.25 28.11 4.79
CA GLU A 253 -0.87 29.19 5.56
C GLU A 253 -0.67 29.01 7.07
N GLN A 254 -0.87 27.78 7.58
CA GLN A 254 -0.61 27.45 8.98
C GLN A 254 0.86 27.64 9.34
N ALA A 255 1.79 27.13 8.53
CA ALA A 255 3.22 27.29 8.76
C ALA A 255 3.64 28.78 8.81
N MET A 256 3.09 29.62 7.92
CA MET A 256 3.36 31.06 7.91
C MET A 256 2.74 31.78 9.10
N SER A 257 1.59 31.32 9.60
CA SER A 257 1.02 31.83 10.85
C SER A 257 1.98 31.56 12.02
N HIS A 258 2.49 30.34 12.17
CA HIS A 258 3.49 30.03 13.21
C HIS A 258 4.76 30.88 13.06
N LEU A 259 5.28 31.00 11.83
CA LEU A 259 6.49 31.76 11.54
C LEU A 259 6.40 33.24 11.95
N ARG A 260 5.21 33.85 11.85
CA ARG A 260 4.97 35.26 12.23
C ARG A 260 5.21 35.51 13.72
N TYR A 261 4.94 34.52 14.57
CA TYR A 261 5.02 34.65 16.03
C TYR A 261 6.26 33.99 16.63
N LEU A 262 7.13 33.41 15.79
CA LEU A 262 8.41 32.89 16.24
C LEU A 262 9.31 34.03 16.77
N PRO A 263 9.91 33.89 17.97
CA PRO A 263 10.95 34.80 18.45
C PRO A 263 12.11 34.94 17.47
#